data_AF-A0A8B9AUL6-F1
#
_entry.id   AF-A0A8B9AUL6-F1
#
_cell.length_a   1.000
_cell.length_b   1.000
_cell.length_c   1.000
_cell.angle_alpha   90.00
_cell.angle_beta   90.00
_cell.angle_gamma   90.00
#
_symmetry.space_group_name_H-M   'P 1'
#
loop_
_entity.id
_entity.type
_entity.pdbx_description
1 polymer ?
#
loop_
_entity_poly.entity_id
_entity_poly.type
_entity_poly.pdbx_seq_one_letter_code
_entity_poly.pdbx_strand_id
1 'polypeptide(L)'
;MASIGLQKQLYHFIESMYEEGLLDVQFQQLQMLQNEENPNFVAEVITTFFANTEKVFKELEKLMKETEVDYRKMDCYIHQLIGSSAS
;
A
#
# COMPACT_ATOMS: atom_id res chain seq x y z
N MET A 1 12.67 -24.77 14.31
CA MET A 1 13.73 -23.74 14.47
C MET A 1 13.72 -22.71 13.34
N ALA A 2 13.66 -23.11 12.05
CA ALA A 2 13.62 -22.16 10.93
C ALA A 2 12.41 -21.18 10.95
N SER A 3 11.23 -21.64 11.36
CA SER A 3 10.01 -20.81 11.43
C SER A 3 10.15 -19.63 12.41
N ILE A 4 10.76 -19.85 13.58
CA ILE A 4 10.99 -18.80 14.58
C ILE A 4 11.99 -17.76 14.05
N GLY A 5 13.01 -18.21 13.31
CA GLY A 5 13.96 -17.31 12.63
C GLY A 5 13.29 -16.40 11.62
N LEU A 6 12.40 -16.96 10.79
CA LEU A 6 11.62 -16.20 9.80
C LEU A 6 10.67 -15.19 10.44
N GLN A 7 9.97 -15.59 11.50
CA GLN A 7 9.07 -14.67 12.24
C GLN A 7 9.85 -13.48 12.82
N LYS A 8 11.03 -13.73 13.39
CA LYS A 8 11.88 -12.67 13.92
C LYS A 8 12.40 -11.73 12.82
N GLN A 9 12.78 -12.28 11.66
CA GLN A 9 13.19 -11.46 10.52
C GLN A 9 12.05 -10.59 9.99
N LEU A 10 10.85 -11.14 9.88
CA LEU A 10 9.67 -10.37 9.46
C LEU A 10 9.36 -9.24 10.44
N TYR A 11 9.42 -9.52 11.75
CA TYR A 11 9.21 -8.51 12.78
C TYR A 11 10.20 -7.35 12.63
N HIS A 12 11.50 -7.63 12.54
CA HIS A 12 12.52 -6.59 12.40
C HIS A 12 12.41 -5.81 11.09
N PHE A 13 11.99 -6.46 10.01
CA PHE A 13 11.76 -5.77 8.74
C PHE A 13 10.58 -4.80 8.82
N ILE A 14 9.47 -5.21 9.45
CA ILE A 14 8.33 -4.32 9.66
C ILE A 14 8.70 -3.16 10.58
N GLU A 15 9.47 -3.43 11.65
CA GLU A 15 9.99 -2.41 12.57
C GLU A 15 10.84 -1.36 11.83
N SER A 16 11.76 -1.78 10.96
CA SER A 16 12.56 -0.83 10.17
C SER A 16 11.70 0.01 9.21
N MET A 17 10.62 -0.55 8.64
CA MET A 17 9.70 0.21 7.80
C MET A 17 8.96 1.31 8.57
N TYR A 18 8.64 1.09 9.86
CA TYR A 18 8.10 2.15 10.73
C TYR A 18 9.17 3.22 11.04
N GLU A 19 10.39 2.81 11.36
CA GLU A 19 11.50 3.73 11.65
C GLU A 19 11.84 4.64 10.44
N GLU A 20 11.73 4.10 9.23
CA GLU A 20 11.92 4.84 7.98
C GLU A 20 10.71 5.70 7.58
N GLY A 21 9.57 5.59 8.29
CA GLY A 21 8.34 6.33 8.01
C GLY A 21 7.56 5.84 6.80
N LEU A 22 7.81 4.59 6.37
CA LEU A 22 7.07 3.95 5.28
C LEU A 22 5.71 3.41 5.73
N LEU A 23 5.59 3.06 7.01
CA LEU A 23 4.38 2.59 7.65
C LEU A 23 4.00 3.50 8.81
N ASP A 24 2.72 3.59 9.11
CA ASP A 24 2.19 4.40 10.20
C ASP A 24 1.12 3.63 11.02
N VAL A 25 0.47 4.34 11.94
CA VAL A 25 -0.56 3.77 12.82
C VAL A 25 -1.71 3.09 12.07
N GLN A 26 -1.99 3.49 10.82
CA GLN A 26 -3.04 2.86 10.02
C GLN A 26 -2.68 1.43 9.66
N PHE A 27 -1.42 1.18 9.27
CA PHE A 27 -0.96 -0.19 8.99
C PHE A 27 -1.04 -1.09 10.23
N GLN A 28 -0.78 -0.56 11.42
CA GLN A 28 -0.98 -1.29 12.68
C GLN A 28 -2.43 -1.73 12.87
N GLN A 29 -3.39 -0.87 12.53
CA GLN A 29 -4.82 -1.22 12.61
C GLN A 29 -5.18 -2.35 11.65
N LEU A 30 -4.61 -2.36 10.43
CA LEU A 30 -4.79 -3.47 9.50
C LEU A 30 -4.25 -4.79 10.07
N GLN A 31 -3.09 -4.75 10.73
CA GLN A 31 -2.53 -5.93 11.40
C GLN A 31 -3.43 -6.45 12.54
N MET A 32 -4.10 -5.56 13.28
CA MET A 32 -5.03 -5.94 14.36
C MET A 32 -6.31 -6.62 13.85
N LEU A 33 -6.70 -6.38 12.60
CA LEU A 33 -7.86 -7.01 11.99
C LEU A 33 -7.58 -8.45 11.51
N GLN A 34 -6.30 -8.81 11.34
CA GLN A 34 -5.90 -10.16 10.98
C GLN A 34 -6.04 -11.11 12.18
N ASN A 35 -6.66 -12.26 11.97
CA ASN A 35 -6.89 -13.26 13.02
C ASN A 35 -6.89 -14.69 12.43
N GLU A 36 -7.19 -15.70 13.25
CA GLU A 36 -7.18 -17.11 12.83
C GLU A 36 -8.25 -17.44 11.76
N GLU A 37 -9.36 -16.69 11.73
CA GLU A 37 -10.44 -16.85 10.74
C GLU A 37 -10.09 -16.19 9.40
N ASN A 38 -9.30 -15.11 9.42
CA ASN A 38 -8.79 -14.43 8.23
C ASN A 38 -7.26 -14.19 8.32
N PRO A 39 -6.45 -15.25 8.17
CA PRO A 39 -5.00 -15.17 8.38
C PRO A 39 -4.25 -14.41 7.27
N ASN A 40 -4.91 -14.16 6.13
CA ASN A 40 -4.29 -13.51 4.97
C ASN A 40 -4.73 -12.05 4.78
N PHE A 41 -5.53 -11.51 5.70
CA PHE A 41 -6.15 -10.20 5.58
C PHE A 41 -5.16 -9.10 5.14
N VAL A 42 -4.03 -8.94 5.84
CA VAL A 42 -3.05 -7.90 5.52
C VAL A 42 -2.46 -8.10 4.13
N ALA A 43 -2.17 -9.35 3.75
CA ALA A 43 -1.64 -9.66 2.42
C ALA A 43 -2.66 -9.36 1.31
N GLU A 44 -3.95 -9.61 1.53
CA GLU A 44 -5.02 -9.28 0.59
C GLU A 44 -5.21 -7.78 0.43
N VAL A 45 -5.15 -7.02 1.53
CA VAL A 45 -5.22 -5.54 1.51
C VAL A 45 -4.05 -4.96 0.72
N ILE A 46 -2.81 -5.39 1.01
CA ILE A 46 -1.60 -4.95 0.30
C ILE A 46 -1.69 -5.31 -1.19
N THR A 47 -2.14 -6.52 -1.51
CA THR A 47 -2.31 -6.97 -2.90
C THR A 47 -3.32 -6.09 -3.65
N THR A 48 -4.44 -5.76 -3.00
CA THR A 48 -5.47 -4.88 -3.56
C THR A 48 -4.96 -3.46 -3.75
N PHE A 49 -4.20 -2.94 -2.79
CA PHE A 49 -3.54 -1.64 -2.89
C PHE A 49 -2.63 -1.59 -4.14
N PHE A 50 -1.73 -2.56 -4.32
CA PHE A 50 -0.84 -2.58 -5.49
C PHE A 50 -1.61 -2.68 -6.82
N ALA A 51 -2.64 -3.54 -6.89
CA ALA A 51 -3.43 -3.69 -8.11
C ALA A 51 -4.20 -2.41 -8.48
N ASN A 52 -4.65 -1.64 -7.49
CA ASN A 52 -5.30 -0.35 -7.73
C ASN A 52 -4.30 0.74 -8.12
N THR A 53 -3.18 0.82 -7.40
CA THR A 53 -2.12 1.80 -7.64
C THR A 53 -1.48 1.62 -9.02
N GLU A 54 -1.30 0.38 -9.50
CA GLU A 54 -0.81 0.12 -10.86
C GLU A 54 -1.75 0.71 -11.93
N LYS A 55 -3.07 0.60 -11.75
CA LYS A 55 -4.05 1.19 -12.68
C LYS A 55 -3.99 2.71 -12.66
N VAL A 56 -3.91 3.31 -11.47
CA VAL A 56 -3.81 4.76 -11.30
C VAL A 56 -2.53 5.29 -11.98
N PHE A 57 -1.38 4.64 -11.78
CA PHE A 57 -0.14 5.04 -12.44
C PHE A 57 -0.21 4.93 -13.96
N LYS A 58 -0.82 3.87 -14.50
CA LYS A 58 -1.03 3.76 -15.95
C LYS A 58 -1.85 4.91 -16.53
N GLU A 59 -2.90 5.34 -15.82
CA GLU A 59 -3.71 6.48 -16.27
C GLU A 59 -2.96 7.81 -16.13
N LEU A 60 -2.20 8.01 -15.05
CA LEU A 60 -1.34 9.19 -14.87
C LEU A 60 -0.27 9.28 -15.97
N GLU A 61 0.43 8.18 -16.25
CA GLU A 61 1.42 8.12 -17.33
C GLU A 61 0.82 8.45 -18.70
N LYS A 62 -0.41 8.02 -18.95
CA LYS A 62 -1.12 8.32 -20.19
C LYS A 62 -1.41 9.82 -20.29
N LEU A 63 -1.97 10.43 -19.24
CA LEU A 63 -2.26 11.86 -19.19
C LEU A 63 -1.01 12.71 -19.38
N MET A 64 0.10 12.33 -18.76
CA MET A 64 1.37 13.07 -18.89
C MET A 64 1.98 13.02 -20.29
N LYS A 65 1.54 12.09 -21.16
CA LYS A 65 1.99 11.97 -22.54
C LYS A 65 1.09 12.72 -23.53
N GLU A 66 -0.01 13.31 -23.09
CA GLU A 66 -0.91 14.10 -23.94
C GLU A 66 -0.27 15.44 -24.33
N THR A 67 -0.60 15.97 -25.51
CA THR A 67 -0.06 17.25 -26.01
C THR A 67 -0.48 18.43 -25.13
N GLU A 68 -1.70 18.39 -24.59
CA GLU A 68 -2.19 19.28 -23.54
C GLU A 68 -2.67 18.41 -22.39
N VAL A 69 -2.11 18.60 -21.20
CA VAL A 69 -2.40 17.77 -20.03
C VAL A 69 -3.69 18.25 -19.36
N ASP A 70 -4.66 17.35 -19.17
CA ASP A 70 -5.84 17.61 -18.33
C ASP A 70 -5.46 17.53 -16.84
N TYR A 71 -5.08 18.67 -16.27
CA TYR A 71 -4.71 18.79 -14.86
C TYR A 71 -5.85 18.48 -13.89
N ARG A 72 -7.12 18.64 -14.29
CA ARG A 72 -8.25 18.30 -13.41
C ARG A 72 -8.38 16.80 -13.27
N LYS A 73 -8.23 16.08 -14.39
CA LYS A 73 -8.24 14.62 -14.37
C LYS A 73 -7.01 14.06 -13.66
N MET A 74 -5.84 14.69 -13.81
CA MET A 74 -4.64 14.32 -13.07
C MET A 74 -4.82 14.50 -11.55
N ASP A 75 -5.42 15.61 -11.10
CA ASP A 75 -5.74 15.85 -9.70
C ASP A 75 -6.65 14.76 -9.11
N CYS A 76 -7.68 14.33 -9.84
CA CYS A 76 -8.55 13.22 -9.42
C CYS A 76 -7.77 11.92 -9.17
N TYR A 77 -6.83 11.55 -10.05
CA TYR A 77 -6.03 10.34 -9.88
C TYR A 77 -5.01 10.46 -8.74
N ILE A 78 -4.41 11.63 -8.55
CA ILE A 78 -3.52 11.90 -7.41
C ILE A 78 -4.31 11.80 -6.11
N HIS A 79 -5.51 12.37 -6.05
CA HIS A 79 -6.38 12.28 -4.88
C HIS A 79 -6.78 10.83 -4.57
N GLN A 80 -7.11 10.05 -5.60
CA GLN A 80 -7.37 8.61 -5.44
C GLN A 80 -6.15 7.88 -4.86
N LEU A 81 -4.95 8.17 -5.37
CA LEU A 81 -3.70 7.55 -4.87
C LEU A 81 -3.46 7.91 -3.40
N ILE A 82 -3.58 9.19 -3.04
CA ILE A 82 -3.41 9.65 -1.65
C ILE A 82 -4.42 8.96 -0.73
N GLY A 83 -5.70 8.91 -1.14
CA GLY A 83 -6.74 8.24 -0.38
C GLY A 83 -6.48 6.75 -0.19
N SER A 84 -6.04 6.05 -1.23
CA SER A 84 -5.72 4.61 -1.15
C SER A 84 -4.45 4.31 -0.34
N SER A 85 -3.49 5.23 -0.29
CA SER A 85 -2.27 5.06 0.51
C SER A 85 -2.52 5.34 1.99
N ALA A 86 -3.56 6.11 2.31
CA ALA A 86 -3.94 6.45 3.68
C ALA A 86 -4.93 5.45 4.31
N SER A 87 -5.47 4.50 3.54
CA SER A 87 -6.44 3.49 3.99
C SER A 87 -5.76 2.19 4.40
#